data_AF-A0A4S3ZQS8-F1
#
_entry.id   AF-A0A4S3ZQS8-F1
#
_cell.length_a   1.000
_cell.length_b   1.000
_cell.length_c   1.000
_cell.angle_alpha   90.00
_cell.angle_beta   90.00
_cell.angle_gamma   90.00
#
_symmetry.space_group_name_H-M   'P 1'
#
loop_
_entity.id
_entity.type
_entity.pdbx_description
1 polymer ?
#
loop_
_entity_poly.entity_id
_entity_poly.type
_entity_poly.pdbx_seq_one_letter_code
_entity_poly.pdbx_strand_id
1 'polypeptide(L)'
;MYLTFDEIADGDHFEDLVADFFRALTSDNENNITNVEIFPTGTGTDGGRDILIEFDLSDDIKIFKRKWVVQCKFHDATISPAAIQTVNIPTLIHSYGASGYLLICKKRPTSGLTSLFERLNTECKNSYKYECWNGNLFLSKLIMKKNLHPLYFPRYNDYINSFKTNL
;
A
#
# COMPACT_ATOMS: atom_id res chain seq x y z
N MET A 1 23.51 -6.38 3.43
CA MET A 1 22.18 -6.78 2.93
C MET A 1 21.26 -5.57 2.94
N TYR A 2 20.33 -5.47 2.00
CA TYR A 2 19.31 -4.41 1.96
C TYR A 2 17.91 -5.04 1.95
N LEU A 3 16.92 -4.30 2.47
CA LEU A 3 15.52 -4.72 2.45
C LEU A 3 15.04 -4.81 0.99
N THR A 4 14.55 -5.97 0.58
CA THR A 4 14.14 -6.25 -0.81
C THR A 4 12.86 -7.09 -0.84
N PHE A 5 12.04 -6.90 -1.88
CA PHE A 5 10.85 -7.72 -2.12
C PHE A 5 11.17 -9.13 -2.65
N ASP A 6 12.45 -9.49 -2.82
CA ASP A 6 12.85 -10.85 -3.20
C ASP A 6 12.64 -11.86 -2.07
N GLU A 7 12.39 -11.40 -0.83
CA GLU A 7 11.97 -12.24 0.30
C GLU A 7 10.45 -12.48 0.34
N ILE A 8 9.67 -11.76 -0.49
CA ILE A 8 8.23 -11.92 -0.60
C ILE A 8 7.91 -12.99 -1.64
N ALA A 9 7.12 -13.97 -1.23
CA ALA A 9 6.91 -15.22 -1.98
C ALA A 9 6.04 -15.02 -3.23
N ASP A 10 4.93 -14.31 -3.08
CA ASP A 10 3.90 -14.15 -4.11
C ASP A 10 3.05 -12.89 -3.86
N GLY A 11 2.01 -12.71 -4.67
CA GLY A 11 1.09 -11.58 -4.58
C GLY A 11 0.29 -11.56 -3.28
N ASP A 12 -0.15 -12.72 -2.79
CA ASP A 12 -0.92 -12.82 -1.55
C ASP A 12 -0.05 -12.42 -0.35
N HIS A 13 1.19 -12.91 -0.29
CA HIS A 13 2.15 -12.52 0.75
C HIS A 13 2.49 -11.01 0.69
N PHE A 14 2.51 -10.43 -0.52
CA PHE A 14 2.70 -8.98 -0.68
C PHE A 14 1.48 -8.18 -0.22
N GLU A 15 0.26 -8.68 -0.45
CA GLU A 15 -0.98 -8.09 0.04
C GLU A 15 -1.05 -8.13 1.58
N ASP A 16 -0.67 -9.24 2.20
CA ASP A 16 -0.58 -9.39 3.66
C ASP A 16 0.41 -8.39 4.26
N LEU A 17 1.59 -8.25 3.65
CA LEU A 17 2.58 -7.24 4.02
C LEU A 17 2.00 -5.81 3.97
N VAL A 18 1.25 -5.49 2.92
CA VAL A 18 0.60 -4.18 2.76
C VAL A 18 -0.45 -3.96 3.86
N ALA A 19 -1.30 -4.96 4.13
CA ALA A 19 -2.30 -4.89 5.19
C ALA A 19 -1.66 -4.65 6.56
N ASP A 20 -0.61 -5.41 6.89
CA ASP A 20 0.11 -5.27 8.16
C ASP A 20 0.90 -3.96 8.26
N PHE A 21 1.41 -3.45 7.14
CA PHE A 21 1.98 -2.10 7.09
C PHE A 21 0.98 -1.05 7.54
N PHE A 22 -0.25 -1.10 7.03
CA PHE A 22 -1.29 -0.15 7.42
C PHE A 22 -1.75 -0.34 8.85
N ARG A 23 -1.93 -1.58 9.32
CA ARG A 23 -2.23 -1.85 10.74
C ARG A 23 -1.16 -1.28 11.67
N ALA A 24 0.12 -1.40 11.30
CA ALA A 24 1.23 -0.86 12.07
C ALA A 24 1.31 0.68 12.11
N LEU A 25 0.42 1.41 11.42
CA LEU A 25 0.34 2.87 11.53
C LEU A 25 -0.31 3.32 12.84
N THR A 26 -1.15 2.51 13.48
CA THR A 26 -1.79 2.87 14.77
C THR A 26 -0.79 3.02 15.92
N SER A 27 0.42 2.48 15.75
CA SER A 27 1.49 2.52 16.75
C SER A 27 2.50 3.65 16.50
N ASP A 28 2.31 4.47 15.45
CA ASP A 28 3.17 5.62 15.16
C ASP A 28 2.67 6.85 15.91
N ASN A 29 3.49 7.40 16.78
CA ASN A 29 3.19 8.64 17.51
C ASN A 29 3.26 9.92 16.65
N GLU A 30 3.64 9.79 15.37
CA GLU A 30 3.79 10.91 14.44
C GLU A 30 2.57 11.12 13.54
N ASN A 31 1.52 10.31 13.70
CA ASN A 31 0.28 10.46 12.95
C ASN A 31 -0.94 10.46 13.89
N ASN A 32 -2.10 10.81 13.32
CA ASN A 32 -3.35 10.92 14.07
C ASN A 32 -4.27 9.71 13.87
N ILE A 33 -3.74 8.57 13.39
CA ILE A 33 -4.51 7.36 13.12
C ILE A 33 -4.70 6.62 14.44
N THR A 34 -5.94 6.51 14.90
CA THR A 34 -6.28 5.82 16.15
C THR A 34 -6.69 4.38 15.93
N ASN A 35 -7.19 4.04 14.74
CA ASN A 35 -7.59 2.69 14.37
C ASN A 35 -7.50 2.48 12.84
N VAL A 36 -7.30 1.23 12.43
CA VAL A 36 -7.21 0.81 11.03
C VAL A 36 -8.01 -0.47 10.84
N GLU A 37 -9.05 -0.41 10.01
CA GLU A 37 -9.83 -1.57 9.59
C GLU A 37 -9.45 -1.96 8.17
N ILE A 38 -9.25 -3.26 7.95
CA ILE A 38 -8.86 -3.84 6.67
C ILE A 38 -9.96 -4.78 6.21
N PHE A 39 -10.57 -4.50 5.07
CA PHE A 39 -11.59 -5.34 4.45
C PHE A 39 -11.05 -5.91 3.14
N PRO A 40 -10.87 -7.24 3.02
CA PRO A 40 -10.57 -7.84 1.74
C PRO A 40 -11.77 -7.64 0.82
N THR A 41 -11.57 -7.05 -0.36
CA THR A 41 -12.57 -7.16 -1.42
C THR A 41 -12.41 -8.52 -2.09
N GLY A 42 -13.50 -9.10 -2.61
CA GLY A 42 -13.48 -10.45 -3.17
C GLY A 42 -12.37 -10.63 -4.23
N THR A 43 -11.98 -11.88 -4.48
CA THR A 43 -10.96 -12.24 -5.47
C THR A 43 -11.33 -11.71 -6.86
N GLY A 44 -10.48 -10.86 -7.44
CA GLY A 44 -10.60 -10.41 -8.82
C GLY A 44 -10.33 -11.53 -9.83
N THR A 45 -10.70 -11.30 -11.09
CA THR A 45 -10.50 -12.27 -12.20
C THR A 45 -9.03 -12.57 -12.50
N ASP A 46 -8.09 -11.72 -12.08
CA ASP A 46 -6.65 -11.91 -12.20
C ASP A 46 -6.00 -12.53 -10.94
N GLY A 47 -6.82 -12.93 -9.95
CA GLY A 47 -6.38 -13.56 -8.71
C GLY A 47 -5.98 -12.59 -7.61
N GLY A 48 -5.76 -11.30 -7.90
CA GLY A 48 -5.50 -10.29 -6.88
C GLY A 48 -6.77 -9.86 -6.14
N ARG A 49 -6.64 -9.44 -4.88
CA ARG A 49 -7.73 -8.82 -4.12
C ARG A 49 -7.42 -7.34 -3.94
N ASP A 50 -8.35 -6.46 -4.34
CA ASP A 50 -8.25 -5.09 -3.87
C ASP A 50 -8.53 -5.10 -2.35
N ILE A 51 -7.79 -4.31 -1.58
CA ILE A 51 -7.98 -4.17 -0.14
C ILE A 51 -8.67 -2.84 0.12
N LEU A 52 -9.76 -2.84 0.87
CA LEU A 52 -10.32 -1.61 1.42
C LEU A 52 -9.73 -1.35 2.79
N ILE A 53 -9.23 -0.14 2.97
CA ILE A 53 -8.65 0.31 4.24
C ILE A 53 -9.48 1.47 4.75
N GLU A 54 -9.92 1.39 6.00
CA GLU A 54 -10.58 2.50 6.69
C GLU A 54 -9.74 2.94 7.88
N PHE A 55 -9.38 4.23 7.89
CA PHE A 55 -8.67 4.88 8.97
C PHE A 55 -9.66 5.64 9.85
N ASP A 56 -9.56 5.45 11.16
CA ASP A 56 -10.09 6.40 12.13
C ASP A 56 -8.99 7.42 12.43
N LEU A 57 -9.29 8.70 12.22
CA LEU A 57 -8.37 9.81 12.42
C LEU A 57 -8.93 10.74 13.49
N SER A 58 -8.10 11.13 14.46
CA SER A 58 -8.45 12.08 15.52
C SER A 58 -7.92 13.48 15.20
N ASP A 59 -8.73 14.51 15.40
CA ASP A 59 -8.27 15.90 15.53
C ASP A 59 -8.33 16.39 16.99
N ASP A 60 -8.44 15.45 17.94
CA ASP A 60 -8.66 15.64 19.38
C ASP A 60 -10.01 16.23 19.77
N ILE A 61 -10.85 16.58 18.79
CA ILE A 61 -12.23 17.05 18.99
C ILE A 61 -13.21 15.95 18.56
N LYS A 62 -12.95 15.30 17.43
CA LYS A 62 -13.79 14.29 16.81
C LYS A 62 -12.96 13.24 16.05
N ILE A 63 -13.47 12.02 16.02
CA ILE A 63 -12.96 10.97 15.15
C ILE A 63 -13.65 11.05 13.78
N PHE A 64 -12.87 11.06 12.71
CA PHE A 64 -13.35 11.00 11.33
C PHE A 64 -12.80 9.78 10.59
N LYS A 65 -13.64 9.20 9.74
CA LYS A 65 -13.32 8.02 8.95
C LYS A 65 -12.80 8.41 7.58
N ARG A 66 -11.71 7.79 7.14
CA ARG A 66 -11.18 7.92 5.79
C ARG A 66 -10.94 6.57 5.18
N LYS A 67 -11.64 6.27 4.08
CA LYS A 67 -11.52 4.99 3.38
C LYS A 67 -10.70 5.11 2.10
N TRP A 68 -9.90 4.09 1.81
CA TRP A 68 -9.08 3.97 0.61
C TRP A 68 -9.30 2.62 -0.06
N VAL A 69 -9.35 2.62 -1.38
CA VAL A 69 -9.17 1.42 -2.19
C VAL A 69 -7.67 1.24 -2.41
N VAL A 70 -7.12 0.09 -2.05
CA VAL A 70 -5.70 -0.23 -2.19
C VAL A 70 -5.55 -1.43 -3.11
N GLN A 71 -4.86 -1.23 -4.22
CA GLN A 71 -4.53 -2.30 -5.16
C GLN A 71 -3.05 -2.62 -5.09
N CYS A 72 -2.74 -3.91 -5.01
CA CYS A 72 -1.38 -4.41 -4.97
C CYS A 72 -1.01 -5.03 -6.32
N LYS A 73 0.16 -4.70 -6.86
CA LYS A 73 0.70 -5.31 -8.09
C LYS A 73 2.09 -5.86 -7.85
N PHE A 74 2.16 -7.16 -7.65
CA PHE A 74 3.39 -7.92 -7.42
C PHE A 74 3.87 -8.61 -8.70
N HIS A 75 4.42 -7.82 -9.63
CA HIS A 75 5.04 -8.34 -10.87
C HIS A 75 6.51 -7.95 -10.94
N ASP A 76 7.32 -8.78 -11.63
CA ASP A 76 8.73 -8.50 -11.89
C ASP A 76 8.96 -7.52 -13.04
N ALA A 77 7.93 -7.29 -13.87
CA ALA A 77 7.91 -6.30 -14.93
C ALA A 77 7.42 -4.92 -14.43
N THR A 78 7.67 -3.88 -15.23
CA THR A 78 7.08 -2.56 -15.00
C THR A 78 5.56 -2.61 -15.17
N ILE A 79 4.84 -1.85 -14.34
CA ILE A 79 3.38 -1.85 -14.34
C ILE A 79 2.87 -0.80 -15.33
N SER A 80 2.10 -1.25 -16.32
CA SER A 80 1.47 -0.36 -17.32
C SER A 80 0.02 -0.05 -16.95
N PRO A 81 -0.61 0.96 -17.59
CA PRO A 81 -2.04 1.22 -17.38
C PRO A 81 -2.93 0.00 -17.65
N ALA A 82 -2.62 -0.82 -18.65
CA ALA A 82 -3.40 -2.01 -18.99
C ALA A 82 -3.48 -3.03 -17.83
N ALA A 83 -2.47 -3.06 -16.95
CA ALA A 83 -2.43 -3.95 -15.80
C ALA A 83 -3.42 -3.56 -14.68
N ILE A 84 -3.98 -2.34 -14.73
CA ILE A 84 -4.91 -1.81 -13.71
C ILE A 84 -6.24 -1.30 -14.30
N GLN A 85 -6.40 -1.34 -15.62
CA GLN A 85 -7.54 -0.77 -16.35
C GLN A 85 -8.78 -1.68 -16.41
N THR A 86 -8.81 -2.78 -15.65
CA THR A 86 -9.97 -3.68 -15.62
C THR A 86 -11.22 -3.01 -15.02
N VAL A 87 -11.05 -1.96 -14.22
CA VAL A 87 -12.14 -1.17 -13.63
C VAL A 87 -11.85 0.33 -13.75
N ASN A 88 -12.90 1.13 -13.97
CA ASN A 88 -12.82 2.59 -13.90
C ASN A 88 -12.53 3.02 -12.46
N ILE A 89 -11.30 3.51 -12.18
CA ILE A 89 -10.83 3.84 -10.83
C ILE A 89 -11.76 4.82 -10.11
N PRO A 90 -12.17 5.98 -10.70
CA PRO A 90 -13.19 6.84 -10.10
C PRO A 90 -14.49 6.13 -9.70
N THR A 91 -15.00 5.24 -10.56
CA THR A 91 -16.21 4.46 -10.27
C THR A 91 -16.00 3.52 -9.09
N LEU A 92 -14.83 2.88 -8.99
CA LEU A 92 -14.48 1.98 -7.90
C LEU A 92 -14.38 2.70 -6.55
N ILE A 93 -13.74 3.88 -6.54
CA ILE A 93 -13.68 4.73 -5.35
C ILE A 93 -15.11 5.09 -4.91
N HIS A 94 -15.95 5.50 -5.87
CA HIS A 94 -17.33 5.88 -5.60
C HIS A 94 -18.17 4.72 -5.04
N SER A 95 -18.09 3.53 -5.64
CA SER A 95 -18.89 2.37 -5.24
C SER A 95 -18.59 1.91 -3.81
N TYR A 96 -17.34 2.08 -3.35
CA TYR A 96 -16.95 1.77 -1.97
C TYR A 96 -17.12 2.93 -0.98
N GLY A 97 -17.54 4.12 -1.45
CA GLY A 97 -17.58 5.33 -0.63
C GLY A 97 -16.20 5.73 -0.11
N ALA A 98 -15.14 5.43 -0.88
CA ALA A 98 -13.77 5.75 -0.52
C ALA A 98 -13.42 7.20 -0.86
N SER A 99 -12.38 7.72 -0.23
CA SER A 99 -11.82 9.06 -0.47
C SER A 99 -10.66 9.04 -1.46
N GLY A 100 -10.16 7.85 -1.83
CA GLY A 100 -9.04 7.74 -2.74
C GLY A 100 -8.70 6.31 -3.12
N TYR A 101 -7.75 6.22 -4.04
CA TYR A 101 -7.18 5.00 -4.58
C TYR A 101 -5.66 5.03 -4.44
N LEU A 102 -5.10 3.95 -3.93
CA LEU A 102 -3.67 3.76 -3.79
C LEU A 102 -3.24 2.49 -4.54
N LEU A 103 -2.35 2.66 -5.51
CA LEU A 103 -1.65 1.55 -6.15
C LEU A 103 -0.29 1.34 -5.48
N ILE A 104 0.01 0.11 -5.05
CA ILE A 104 1.32 -0.26 -4.51
C ILE A 104 1.94 -1.33 -5.41
N CYS A 105 3.13 -1.05 -5.93
CA CYS A 105 3.82 -1.89 -6.90
C CYS A 105 5.12 -2.48 -6.33
N LYS A 106 5.43 -3.75 -6.64
CA LYS A 106 6.78 -4.33 -6.40
C LYS A 106 7.87 -3.60 -7.19
N LYS A 107 7.57 -3.27 -8.45
CA LYS A 107 8.48 -2.58 -9.38
C LYS A 107 7.96 -1.17 -9.69
N ARG A 108 8.64 -0.46 -10.60
CA ARG A 108 8.26 0.90 -10.97
C ARG A 108 7.06 0.90 -11.94
N PRO A 109 6.14 1.88 -11.82
CA PRO A 109 5.14 2.13 -12.86
C PRO A 109 5.82 2.63 -14.14
N THR A 110 5.18 2.42 -15.29
CA THR A 110 5.61 3.07 -16.55
C THR A 110 5.27 4.57 -16.53
N SER A 111 5.91 5.35 -17.40
CA SER A 111 5.57 6.77 -17.57
C SER A 111 4.09 6.99 -17.89
N GLY A 112 3.50 6.13 -18.73
CA GLY A 112 2.07 6.19 -19.05
C GLY A 112 1.16 5.96 -17.84
N LEU A 113 1.57 5.10 -16.89
CA LEU A 113 0.85 4.90 -15.64
C LEU A 113 1.01 6.10 -14.69
N THR A 114 2.21 6.67 -14.59
CA THR A 114 2.42 7.92 -13.84
C THR A 114 1.54 9.05 -14.39
N SER A 115 1.55 9.28 -15.70
CA SER A 115 0.71 10.30 -16.36
C SER A 115 -0.78 10.05 -16.18
N LEU A 116 -1.21 8.78 -16.09
CA LEU A 116 -2.60 8.45 -15.75
C LEU A 116 -2.97 8.96 -14.35
N PHE A 117 -2.14 8.71 -13.34
CA PHE A 117 -2.40 9.16 -11.96
C PHE A 117 -2.32 10.68 -11.81
N GLU A 118 -1.38 11.33 -12.49
CA GLU A 118 -1.31 12.80 -12.56
C GLU A 118 -2.60 13.37 -13.15
N ARG A 119 -3.04 12.86 -14.30
CA ARG A 119 -4.29 13.29 -14.94
C ARG A 119 -5.50 13.06 -14.04
N LEU A 120 -5.60 11.89 -13.41
CA LEU A 120 -6.69 11.57 -12.49
C LEU A 120 -6.76 12.55 -11.32
N ASN A 121 -5.62 12.97 -10.76
CA ASN A 121 -5.59 14.00 -9.71
C ASN A 121 -5.95 15.39 -10.24
N THR A 122 -5.42 15.81 -11.39
CA THR A 122 -5.65 17.15 -11.93
C THR A 122 -7.09 17.35 -12.42
N GLU A 123 -7.70 16.32 -13.00
CA GLU A 123 -9.05 16.39 -13.57
C GLU A 123 -10.15 15.95 -12.58
N CYS A 124 -9.79 15.67 -11.32
CA CYS A 124 -10.73 15.13 -10.35
C CYS A 124 -11.81 16.14 -9.91
N LYS A 125 -13.07 15.90 -10.31
CA LYS A 125 -14.22 16.71 -9.88
C LYS A 125 -14.74 16.36 -8.49
N ASN A 126 -14.57 15.11 -8.06
CA ASN A 126 -15.13 14.57 -6.80
C ASN A 126 -14.14 14.63 -5.62
N SER A 127 -13.03 15.36 -5.77
CA SER A 127 -11.98 15.51 -4.74
C SER A 127 -11.35 14.20 -4.25
N TYR A 128 -11.47 13.12 -5.02
CA TYR A 128 -10.74 11.87 -4.79
C TYR A 128 -9.23 12.08 -4.90
N LYS A 129 -8.48 11.24 -4.18
CA LYS A 129 -7.02 11.22 -4.22
C LYS A 129 -6.53 9.95 -4.91
N TYR A 130 -5.53 10.10 -5.77
CA TYR A 130 -4.96 8.97 -6.51
C TYR A 130 -3.46 8.93 -6.24
N GLU A 131 -2.98 7.85 -5.63
CA GLU A 131 -1.59 7.69 -5.23
C GLU A 131 -0.98 6.43 -5.82
N CYS A 132 0.28 6.51 -6.24
CA CYS A 132 1.02 5.35 -6.75
C CYS A 132 2.36 5.22 -6.03
N TRP A 133 2.51 4.18 -5.22
CA TRP A 133 3.77 3.84 -4.58
C TRP A 133 4.52 2.82 -5.41
N ASN A 134 5.64 3.26 -6.00
CA ASN A 134 6.59 2.33 -6.59
C ASN A 134 7.32 1.52 -5.50
N GLY A 135 7.96 0.42 -5.91
CA GLY A 135 8.60 -0.48 -4.95
C GLY A 135 9.64 0.19 -4.05
N ASN A 136 10.45 1.10 -4.58
CA ASN A 136 11.45 1.80 -3.78
C ASN A 136 10.81 2.71 -2.72
N LEU A 137 9.73 3.40 -3.06
CA LEU A 137 8.98 4.24 -2.12
C LEU A 137 8.31 3.40 -1.03
N PHE A 138 7.81 2.20 -1.36
CA PHE A 138 7.23 1.33 -0.36
C PHE A 138 8.30 0.69 0.54
N LEU A 139 9.43 0.23 -0.02
CA LEU A 139 10.57 -0.27 0.76
C LEU A 139 11.09 0.80 1.75
N SER A 140 11.17 2.08 1.35
CA SER A 140 11.64 3.13 2.27
C SER A 140 10.70 3.35 3.46
N LYS A 141 9.39 3.17 3.26
CA LYS A 141 8.39 3.18 4.34
C LYS A 141 8.55 1.95 5.24
N LEU A 142 8.78 0.77 4.67
CA LEU A 142 8.96 -0.49 5.40
C LEU A 142 10.24 -0.51 6.25
N ILE A 143 11.31 0.18 5.86
CA ILE A 143 12.52 0.31 6.68
C ILE A 143 12.20 0.87 8.08
N MET A 144 11.21 1.77 8.18
CA MET A 144 10.80 2.37 9.46
C MET A 144 9.94 1.43 10.31
N LYS A 145 9.35 0.39 9.71
CA LYS A 145 8.45 -0.57 10.36
C LYS A 145 9.19 -1.81 10.85
N LYS A 146 10.07 -1.62 11.84
CA LYS A 146 10.93 -2.67 12.40
C LYS A 146 10.17 -3.89 12.90
N ASN A 147 8.94 -3.72 13.38
CA ASN A 147 8.07 -4.81 13.83
C ASN A 147 7.66 -5.78 12.70
N LEU A 148 7.73 -5.35 11.43
CA LEU A 148 7.38 -6.18 10.27
C LEU A 148 8.58 -6.95 9.71
N HIS A 149 9.80 -6.50 10.00
CA HIS A 149 11.03 -7.13 9.47
C HIS A 149 11.15 -8.63 9.80
N PRO A 150 10.94 -9.11 11.04
CA PRO A 150 11.06 -10.54 11.33
C PRO A 150 9.99 -11.41 10.64
N LEU A 151 8.86 -10.82 10.25
CA LEU A 151 7.75 -11.56 9.63
C LEU A 151 7.93 -11.67 8.11
N TYR A 152 8.30 -10.56 7.46
CA TYR A 152 8.27 -10.44 6.00
C TYR A 152 9.67 -10.36 5.37
N PHE A 153 10.70 -10.04 6.14
CA PHE A 153 12.08 -9.87 5.66
C PHE A 153 13.08 -10.56 6.61
N PRO A 154 12.92 -11.87 6.86
CA PRO A 154 13.67 -12.58 7.90
C PRO A 154 15.19 -12.50 7.68
N ARG A 155 15.68 -12.61 6.44
CA ARG A 155 17.12 -12.55 6.16
C ARG A 155 17.67 -11.14 6.41
N TYR A 156 16.92 -10.11 6.03
CA TYR A 156 17.28 -8.73 6.36
C TYR A 156 17.28 -8.49 7.88
N ASN A 157 16.27 -8.99 8.60
CA ASN A 157 16.20 -8.91 10.05
C ASN A 157 17.41 -9.58 10.73
N ASP A 158 17.78 -10.78 10.30
CA ASP A 158 18.95 -11.51 10.81
C ASP A 158 20.24 -10.74 10.54
N TYR A 159 20.40 -10.20 9.33
CA TYR A 159 21.53 -9.35 8.99
C TYR A 159 21.64 -8.15 9.94
N ILE A 160 20.55 -7.42 10.19
CA ILE A 160 20.56 -6.26 11.09
C ILE A 160 20.87 -6.68 12.54
N ASN A 161 20.32 -7.79 13.01
CA ASN A 161 20.56 -8.27 14.37
C ASN A 161 22.00 -8.76 14.56
N SER A 162 22.66 -9.28 13.52
CA SER A 162 24.08 -9.67 13.59
C SER A 162 25.01 -8.51 13.97
N PHE A 163 24.67 -7.25 13.66
CA PHE A 163 25.46 -6.09 14.10
C PHE A 163 25.17 -5.67 15.54
N LYS A 164 23.99 -5.99 16.08
CA LYS A 164 23.64 -5.67 17.47
C LYS A 164 24.29 -6.61 18.47
N THR A 165 24.54 -7.86 18.09
CA THR A 165 25.18 -8.88 18.95
C THR A 165 26.71 -8.73 18.99
N ASN A 166 27.29 -7.98 18.06
CA ASN A 166 28.73 -7.72 17.98
C ASN A 166 29.15 -6.38 18.62
N LEU A 167 28.27 -5.78 19.42
CA LEU A 167 28.46 -4.59 20.24
C LEU A 167 28.16 -4.91 21.71
#